data_AF-A0A857DB97-F1
#
_entry.id   AF-A0A857DB97-F1
#
_cell.length_a   1.000
_cell.length_b   1.000
_cell.length_c   1.000
_cell.angle_alpha   90.00
_cell.angle_beta   90.00
_cell.angle_gamma   90.00
#
_symmetry.space_group_name_H-M   'P 1'
#
loop_
_entity.id
_entity.type
_entity.pdbx_description
1 polymer ?
#
loop_
_entity_poly.entity_id
_entity_poly.type
_entity_poly.pdbx_seq_one_letter_code
_entity_poly.pdbx_strand_id
1 'polypeptide(L)'
;MATINEQGQITLDSPLMNNKNSRVEIIILIPELAIDKTLNVCGGDACIRNTRIPVWLLVSYQQQGLSDAKILEAYPTLNAVDLANAWRYAENHPQEIAKAILENEAD
;
A
#
# COMPACT_ATOMS: atom_id res chain seq x y z
N MET A 1 20.13 -6.68 -18.61
CA MET A 1 19.27 -6.20 -17.51
C MET A 1 17.95 -6.96 -17.56
N ALA A 2 17.24 -7.14 -16.45
CA ALA A 2 15.90 -7.75 -16.47
C ALA A 2 14.86 -6.65 -16.31
N THR A 3 13.73 -6.74 -17.02
CA THR A 3 12.60 -5.83 -16.90
C THR A 3 11.34 -6.60 -16.50
N ILE A 4 10.44 -5.93 -15.77
CA ILE A 4 9.13 -6.46 -15.40
C ILE A 4 8.10 -5.55 -16.05
N ASN A 5 7.17 -6.10 -16.82
CA ASN A 5 6.09 -5.33 -17.42
C ASN A 5 4.88 -5.18 -16.48
N GLU A 6 3.87 -4.41 -16.91
CA GLU A 6 2.64 -4.15 -16.15
C GLU A 6 1.78 -5.41 -15.89
N GLN A 7 2.06 -6.50 -16.59
CA GLN A 7 1.41 -7.81 -16.44
C GLN A 7 2.21 -8.77 -15.54
N GLY A 8 3.35 -8.32 -14.99
CA GLY A 8 4.21 -9.12 -14.12
C GLY A 8 5.12 -10.11 -14.86
N GLN A 9 5.28 -10.00 -16.18
CA GLN A 9 6.20 -10.83 -16.95
C GLN A 9 7.63 -10.32 -16.84
N ILE A 10 8.57 -11.20 -16.50
CA ILE A 10 10.00 -10.90 -16.44
C ILE A 10 10.65 -11.21 -17.79
N THR A 11 11.28 -10.20 -18.39
CA THR A 11 12.05 -10.35 -19.64
C THR A 11 13.53 -10.10 -19.37
N LEU A 12 14.38 -10.95 -19.95
CA LEU A 12 15.83 -10.75 -19.95
C LEU A 12 16.25 -10.09 -21.26
N ASP A 13 16.98 -8.98 -21.16
CA ASP A 13 17.53 -8.27 -22.32
C ASP A 13 18.58 -9.10 -23.09
N SER A 14 19.11 -10.16 -22.47
CA SER A 14 20.05 -11.09 -23.10
C SER A 14 19.92 -12.49 -22.49
N PRO A 15 20.14 -13.55 -23.28
CA PRO A 15 20.04 -14.93 -22.80
C PRO A 15 21.11 -15.23 -21.74
N LEU A 16 20.74 -16.00 -20.72
CA LEU A 16 21.70 -16.55 -19.76
C LEU A 16 22.50 -17.66 -20.43
N MET A 17 23.69 -17.34 -20.91
CA MET A 17 24.59 -18.32 -21.51
C MET A 17 25.39 -19.01 -20.40
N ASN A 18 25.00 -20.24 -20.05
CA ASN A 18 25.81 -21.12 -19.21
C ASN A 18 25.89 -22.51 -19.85
N ASN A 19 27.09 -23.06 -19.93
CA ASN A 19 27.39 -24.32 -20.62
C ASN A 19 27.20 -25.57 -19.74
N LYS A 20 26.64 -25.38 -18.54
CA LYS A 20 26.25 -26.44 -17.60
C LYS A 20 24.78 -26.26 -17.25
N ASN A 21 24.06 -27.36 -17.02
CA ASN A 21 22.71 -27.35 -16.45
C ASN A 21 22.74 -26.77 -15.02
N SER A 22 22.75 -25.44 -14.91
CA SER A 22 22.68 -24.74 -13.64
C SER A 22 21.26 -24.26 -13.38
N ARG A 23 20.79 -24.49 -12.15
CA ARG A 23 19.55 -23.93 -11.65
C ARG A 23 19.70 -22.41 -11.50
N VAL A 24 18.77 -21.66 -12.06
CA VAL A 24 18.66 -20.20 -11.89
C VAL A 24 17.50 -19.95 -10.95
N GLU A 25 17.72 -19.14 -9.92
CA GLU A 25 16.69 -18.73 -8.96
C GLU A 25 16.40 -17.25 -9.16
N ILE A 26 15.12 -16.89 -9.24
CA ILE A 26 14.66 -15.51 -9.30
C ILE A 26 14.07 -15.18 -7.93
N ILE A 27 14.63 -14.17 -7.26
CA ILE A 27 14.13 -13.69 -5.97
C ILE A 27 13.40 -12.38 -6.22
N ILE A 28 12.09 -12.38 -5.97
CA ILE A 28 11.25 -11.18 -6.04
C ILE A 28 11.06 -10.67 -4.61
N LEU A 29 11.70 -9.56 -4.28
CA LEU A 29 11.44 -8.87 -3.03
C LEU A 29 10.22 -7.97 -3.21
N ILE A 30 9.06 -8.45 -2.78
CA ILE A 30 7.88 -7.60 -2.65
C ILE A 30 7.98 -6.96 -1.26
N PRO A 31 8.16 -5.63 -1.14
CA PRO A 31 8.10 -5.00 0.17
C PRO A 31 6.71 -5.27 0.75
N GLU A 32 6.70 -5.76 1.98
CA GLU A 32 5.49 -6.15 2.70
C GLU A 32 4.48 -4.98 2.65
N LEU A 33 3.36 -5.15 1.94
CA LEU A 33 2.28 -4.17 2.04
C LEU A 33 1.74 -4.25 3.49
N ALA A 34 2.02 -3.22 4.27
CA ALA A 34 1.62 -3.12 5.68
C ALA A 34 0.13 -2.79 5.88
N ILE A 35 -0.73 -3.12 4.91
CA ILE A 35 -2.17 -2.90 4.99
C ILE A 35 -2.84 -4.27 5.08
N ASP A 36 -3.48 -4.54 6.21
CA ASP A 36 -4.26 -5.75 6.42
C ASP A 36 -5.70 -5.49 5.98
N LYS A 37 -6.14 -6.14 4.91
CA LYS A 37 -7.54 -6.10 4.46
C LYS A 37 -8.23 -7.37 4.90
N THR A 38 -8.66 -7.42 6.16
CA THR A 38 -9.54 -8.50 6.63
C THR A 38 -10.97 -8.22 6.12
N LEU A 39 -11.45 -9.04 5.17
CA LEU A 39 -12.87 -9.09 4.82
C LEU A 39 -13.69 -9.26 6.10
N ASN A 40 -14.63 -8.35 6.36
CA ASN A 40 -15.55 -8.34 7.53
C ASN A 40 -15.05 -7.64 8.82
N VAL A 41 -14.02 -6.79 8.77
CA VAL A 41 -13.64 -5.91 9.91
C VAL A 41 -13.71 -4.44 9.46
N CYS A 42 -14.37 -3.58 10.25
CA CYS A 42 -14.66 -2.18 9.92
C CYS A 42 -15.39 -1.98 8.58
N GLY A 43 -16.46 -2.73 8.29
CA GLY A 43 -17.24 -2.56 7.05
C GLY A 43 -16.53 -2.98 5.75
N GLY A 44 -15.28 -3.47 5.83
CA GLY A 44 -14.43 -3.79 4.68
C GLY A 44 -13.38 -2.71 4.37
N ASP A 45 -13.29 -1.67 5.18
CA ASP A 45 -12.34 -0.57 5.01
C ASP A 45 -10.89 -0.97 5.29
N ALA A 46 -9.98 -0.46 4.46
CA ALA A 46 -8.55 -0.65 4.63
C ALA A 46 -8.06 0.04 5.91
N CYS A 47 -7.49 -0.74 6.83
CA CYS A 47 -6.93 -0.24 8.09
C CYS A 47 -5.42 -0.42 8.11
N ILE A 48 -4.72 0.51 8.76
CA ILE A 48 -3.29 0.38 9.01
C ILE A 48 -3.04 -0.82 9.91
N ARG A 49 -2.12 -1.71 9.52
CA ARG A 49 -1.83 -2.95 10.25
C ARG A 49 -1.49 -2.68 11.72
N ASN A 50 -2.02 -3.51 12.61
CA ASN A 50 -1.92 -3.36 14.07
C ASN A 50 -2.60 -2.12 14.66
N THR A 51 -3.40 -1.40 13.88
CA THR A 51 -4.20 -0.28 14.38
C THR A 51 -5.66 -0.43 13.93
N ARG A 52 -6.55 0.30 14.60
CA ARG A 52 -7.95 0.50 14.16
C ARG A 52 -8.09 1.81 13.38
N ILE A 53 -7.01 2.34 12.80
CA ILE A 53 -7.01 3.62 12.09
C ILE A 53 -7.28 3.32 10.61
N PRO A 54 -8.42 3.76 10.04
CA PRO A 54 -8.72 3.53 8.65
C PRO A 54 -7.94 4.47 7.74
N VAL A 55 -7.56 3.98 6.56
CA VAL A 55 -6.80 4.76 5.57
C VAL A 55 -7.59 5.98 5.09
N TRP A 56 -8.91 5.84 4.93
CA TRP A 56 -9.77 6.95 4.47
C TRP A 56 -9.75 8.15 5.42
N LEU A 57 -9.60 7.93 6.73
CA LEU A 57 -9.54 9.00 7.73
C LEU A 57 -8.26 9.83 7.57
N LEU A 58 -7.13 9.15 7.36
CA LEU A 58 -5.85 9.80 7.10
C LEU A 58 -5.93 10.65 5.82
N VAL A 59 -6.55 10.11 4.76
CA VAL A 59 -6.73 10.81 3.49
C VAL A 59 -7.65 12.02 3.65
N SER A 60 -8.72 11.92 4.44
CA SER A 60 -9.58 13.07 4.76
C SER A 60 -8.81 14.18 5.49
N TYR A 61 -7.98 13.84 6.48
CA TYR A 61 -7.13 14.84 7.14
C TYR A 61 -6.14 15.52 6.19
N GLN A 62 -5.55 14.77 5.26
CA GLN A 62 -4.69 15.33 4.23
C GLN A 62 -5.47 16.30 3.32
N GLN A 63 -6.69 15.95 2.92
CA GLN A 63 -7.57 16.84 2.13
C GLN A 63 -7.96 18.11 2.88
N GLN A 64 -8.10 18.04 4.21
CA GLN A 64 -8.33 19.19 5.09
C GLN A 64 -7.06 20.03 5.34
N GLY A 65 -5.92 19.63 4.79
CA GLY A 65 -4.65 20.37 4.87
C GLY A 65 -3.78 20.03 6.08
N LEU A 66 -4.06 18.94 6.80
CA LEU A 66 -3.14 18.46 7.84
C LEU A 66 -1.87 17.89 7.21
N SER A 67 -0.72 18.32 7.72
CA SER A 67 0.57 17.75 7.33
C SER A 67 0.80 16.38 7.98
N ASP A 68 1.58 15.53 7.32
CA ASP A 68 1.95 14.19 7.80
C ASP A 68 2.51 14.21 9.24
N ALA A 69 3.34 15.21 9.55
CA ALA A 69 3.90 15.40 10.88
C ALA A 69 2.82 15.60 11.96
N LYS A 70 1.75 16.35 11.65
CA LYS A 70 0.64 16.59 12.58
C LYS A 70 -0.19 15.34 12.81
N ILE A 71 -0.35 14.52 11.77
CA ILE A 71 -1.03 13.22 11.86
C ILE A 71 -0.22 12.26 12.75
N LEU A 72 1.10 12.21 12.58
CA LEU A 72 1.99 11.40 13.42
C LEU A 72 2.06 11.89 14.87
N GLU A 73 1.99 13.22 15.08
CA GLU A 73 1.86 13.80 16.43
C GLU A 73 0.54 13.41 17.10
N ALA A 74 -0.56 13.37 16.35
CA ALA A 74 -1.87 12.99 16.86
C ALA A 74 -2.00 11.48 17.14
N TYR A 75 -1.30 10.65 16.35
CA TYR A 75 -1.31 9.20 16.46
C TYR A 75 0.12 8.67 16.69
N PRO A 76 0.65 8.73 17.93
CA PRO A 76 2.02 8.28 18.24
C PRO A 76 2.22 6.76 18.05
N THR A 77 1.14 6.00 17.88
CA THR A 77 1.17 4.57 17.53
C THR A 77 1.38 4.32 16.04
N LEU A 78 1.31 5.36 15.20
CA LEU A 78 1.45 5.30 13.75
C LEU A 78 2.89 5.69 13.36
N ASN A 79 3.53 4.92 12.50
CA ASN A 79 4.85 5.26 11.98
C ASN A 79 4.76 5.94 10.61
N ALA A 80 5.84 6.63 10.22
CA ALA A 80 5.95 7.21 8.89
C ALA A 80 5.86 6.15 7.77
N VAL A 81 6.32 4.93 8.03
CA VAL A 81 6.19 3.79 7.10
C VAL A 81 4.73 3.39 6.91
N ASP A 82 3.96 3.35 8.01
CA ASP A 82 2.53 3.05 7.97
C ASP A 82 1.76 4.12 7.18
N LEU A 83 2.10 5.39 7.39
CA LEU A 83 1.51 6.51 6.67
C LEU A 83 1.82 6.46 5.16
N ALA A 84 3.08 6.17 4.79
CA ALA A 84 3.46 5.99 3.40
C ALA A 84 2.71 4.83 2.73
N ASN A 85 2.50 3.73 3.46
CA ASN A 85 1.69 2.60 2.99
C ASN A 85 0.21 2.98 2.82
N ALA A 86 -0.33 3.82 3.72
CA ALA A 86 -1.68 4.37 3.62
C ALA A 86 -1.86 5.16 2.32
N TRP A 87 -0.93 6.08 2.03
CA TRP A 87 -0.94 6.89 0.80
C TRP A 87 -0.86 6.02 -0.44
N ARG A 88 0.08 5.06 -0.46
CA ARG A 88 0.21 4.13 -1.57
C ARG A 88 -1.08 3.32 -1.79
N TYR A 89 -1.75 2.90 -0.73
CA TYR A 89 -3.03 2.22 -0.84
C TYR A 89 -4.11 3.14 -1.43
N ALA A 90 -4.19 4.38 -0.94
CA ALA A 90 -5.14 5.37 -1.45
C ALA A 90 -4.92 5.72 -2.93
N GLU A 91 -3.67 5.78 -3.39
CA GLU A 91 -3.33 5.99 -4.81
C GLU A 91 -3.76 4.81 -5.70
N ASN A 92 -3.68 3.57 -5.19
CA ASN A 92 -4.12 2.38 -5.94
C ASN A 92 -5.64 2.18 -5.89
N HIS A 93 -6.33 2.75 -4.89
CA HIS A 93 -7.77 2.58 -4.66
C HIS A 93 -8.52 3.90 -4.40
N PRO A 94 -8.39 4.93 -5.27
CA PRO A 94 -8.93 6.26 -5.00
C PRO A 94 -10.47 6.27 -4.92
N GLN A 95 -11.14 5.44 -5.73
CA GLN A 95 -12.61 5.34 -5.71
C GLN A 95 -13.15 4.72 -4.43
N GLU A 96 -12.46 3.70 -3.90
CA GLU A 96 -12.84 3.05 -2.64
C GLU A 96 -12.71 4.04 -1.48
N ILE A 97 -11.58 4.74 -1.41
CA ILE A 97 -11.32 5.74 -0.38
C ILE A 97 -12.31 6.90 -0.47
N ALA A 98 -12.57 7.43 -1.67
CA ALA A 98 -13.53 8.52 -1.85
C ALA A 98 -14.95 8.11 -1.43
N LYS A 99 -15.37 6.88 -1.74
CA LYS A 99 -16.66 6.33 -1.31
C LYS A 99 -16.72 6.22 0.22
N ALA A 100 -15.67 5.69 0.84
CA ALA A 100 -15.58 5.57 2.30
C ALA A 100 -15.62 6.94 3.00
N ILE A 101 -14.92 7.96 2.47
CA ILE A 101 -14.99 9.33 2.98
C ILE A 101 -16.43 9.86 2.88
N LEU A 102 -17.07 9.75 1.72
CA LEU A 102 -18.44 10.24 1.51
C LEU A 102 -19.46 9.56 2.43
N GLU A 103 -19.36 8.24 2.60
CA GLU A 103 -20.27 7.47 3.48
C GLU A 103 -20.09 7.85 4.96
N ASN A 104 -18.88 8.22 5.39
CA ASN A 104 -18.59 8.60 6.78
C ASN A 104 -18.75 10.11 7.06
N GLU A 105 -18.72 10.98 6.03
CA GLU A 105 -19.02 12.41 6.16
C GLU A 105 -20.52 12.72 6.09
N ALA A 106 -21.33 11.78 5.59
CA ALA A 106 -22.78 11.93 5.45
C ALA A 106 -23.60 11.53 6.70
N ASP A 107 -22.95 11.07 7.77
CA ASP A 107 -23.57 10.67 9.05
C ASP A 107 -23.40 11.75 10.14
#